data_AF-A0A925QPU5-F1
#
_entry.id   AF-A0A925QPU5-F1
#
_cell.length_a   1.000
_cell.length_b   1.000
_cell.length_c   1.000
_cell.angle_alpha   90.00
_cell.angle_beta   90.00
_cell.angle_gamma   90.00
#
_symmetry.space_group_name_H-M   'P 1'
#
loop_
_entity.id
_entity.type
_entity.pdbx_description
1 polymer ?
#
loop_
_entity_poly.entity_id
_entity_poly.type
_entity_poly.pdbx_seq_one_letter_code
_entity_poly.pdbx_strand_id
1 'polypeptide(L)'
;MKDTRPLLPLDDALARLVAGSLPHAITHAESISTFDALGRVLAADVLSALDVPPEDNTSMDGYAVRCADVQVAGALLPVAQRIPAGVPGQTLQAGTAARIFTGGQVPP
;
A
#
# COMPACT_ATOMS: atom_id res chain seq x y z
N MET A 1 -14.42 61.42 -12.51
CA MET A 1 -13.96 60.57 -13.63
C MET A 1 -13.88 59.14 -13.16
N LYS A 2 -14.59 58.19 -13.79
CA LYS A 2 -14.38 56.76 -13.53
C LYS A 2 -13.00 56.41 -14.09
N ASP A 3 -12.17 55.78 -13.27
CA ASP A 3 -10.89 55.23 -13.71
C ASP A 3 -11.17 54.16 -14.78
N THR A 4 -10.74 54.41 -16.02
CA THR A 4 -11.00 53.57 -17.20
C THR A 4 -9.85 52.61 -17.50
N ARG A 5 -8.86 52.52 -16.62
CA ARG A 5 -7.76 51.56 -16.80
C ARG A 5 -8.32 50.13 -16.79
N PRO A 6 -7.92 49.27 -17.75
CA PRO A 6 -8.39 47.90 -17.80
C PRO A 6 -7.94 47.16 -16.54
N LEU A 7 -8.85 46.35 -15.96
CA LEU A 7 -8.52 45.47 -14.85
C LEU A 7 -7.49 44.44 -15.31
N LEU A 8 -6.59 44.06 -14.41
CA LEU A 8 -5.65 42.98 -14.66
C LEU A 8 -6.44 41.67 -14.87
N PRO A 9 -6.19 40.91 -15.95
CA PRO A 9 -6.79 39.59 -16.13
C PRO A 9 -6.55 38.70 -14.90
N LEU A 10 -7.50 37.82 -14.60
CA LEU A 10 -7.44 36.96 -13.42
C LEU A 10 -6.15 36.12 -13.38
N ASP A 11 -5.77 35.53 -14.51
CA ASP A 11 -4.59 34.67 -14.60
C ASP A 11 -3.30 35.45 -14.34
N ASP A 12 -3.19 36.67 -14.87
CA ASP A 12 -2.05 37.55 -14.62
C ASP A 12 -1.99 37.98 -13.15
N ALA A 13 -3.14 38.25 -12.53
CA ALA A 13 -3.23 38.58 -11.13
C ALA A 13 -2.80 37.40 -10.24
N LEU A 14 -3.30 36.20 -10.54
CA LEU A 14 -2.97 34.98 -9.81
C LEU A 14 -1.47 34.65 -9.95
N ALA A 15 -0.92 34.69 -11.17
CA ALA A 15 0.50 34.43 -11.40
C ALA A 15 1.40 35.39 -10.62
N ARG A 16 1.02 36.69 -10.57
CA ARG A 16 1.73 37.69 -9.78
C ARG A 16 1.66 37.42 -8.28
N LEU A 17 0.49 37.04 -7.76
CA LEU A 17 0.32 36.72 -6.34
C LEU A 17 1.13 35.46 -5.94
N VAL A 18 1.10 34.43 -6.77
CA VAL A 18 1.89 33.21 -6.56
C VAL A 18 3.38 33.54 -6.57
N ALA A 19 3.87 34.25 -7.59
CA ALA A 19 5.27 34.64 -7.67
C ALA A 19 5.72 35.49 -6.46
N GLY A 20 4.86 36.40 -5.99
CA GLY A 20 5.10 37.21 -4.80
C GLY A 20 5.13 36.41 -3.49
N SER A 21 4.44 35.26 -3.43
CA SER A 21 4.43 34.39 -2.26
C SER A 21 5.67 33.50 -2.13
N LEU A 22 6.38 33.19 -3.23
CA LEU A 22 7.52 32.26 -3.22
C LEU A 22 8.64 32.62 -2.23
N PRO A 23 9.05 33.90 -2.08
CA PRO A 23 10.06 34.29 -1.08
C PRO A 23 9.60 34.10 0.37
N HIS A 24 8.29 33.93 0.58
CA HIS A 24 7.64 33.76 1.87
C HIS A 24 7.18 32.31 2.08
N ALA A 25 7.75 31.36 1.34
CA ALA A 25 7.45 29.95 1.49
C ALA A 25 7.73 29.49 2.92
N ILE A 26 6.81 28.70 3.48
CA ILE A 26 6.96 28.10 4.79
C ILE A 26 7.97 26.97 4.66
N THR A 27 9.15 27.12 5.28
CA THR A 27 10.24 26.14 5.25
C THR A 27 10.39 25.36 6.55
N HIS A 28 9.77 25.82 7.62
CA HIS A 28 9.78 25.13 8.90
C HIS A 28 8.90 23.88 8.84
N ALA A 29 9.44 22.75 9.30
CA ALA A 29 8.74 21.50 9.43
C ALA A 29 8.74 21.04 10.88
N GLU A 30 7.71 20.30 11.26
CA GLU A 30 7.61 19.66 12.57
C GLU A 30 7.22 18.20 12.41
N SER A 31 7.66 17.36 13.34
CA SER A 31 7.21 15.97 13.44
C SER A 31 6.04 15.91 14.40
N ILE A 32 4.89 15.50 13.90
CA ILE A 32 3.64 15.36 14.66
C ILE A 32 3.12 13.93 14.57
N SER A 33 2.16 13.59 15.44
CA SER A 33 1.43 12.34 15.34
C SER A 33 0.64 12.27 14.04
N THR A 34 0.53 11.09 13.44
CA THR A 34 -0.31 10.87 12.24
C THR A 34 -1.79 11.13 12.52
N PHE A 35 -2.23 11.02 13.78
CA PHE A 35 -3.59 11.37 14.19
C PHE A 35 -3.89 12.87 14.07
N ASP A 36 -2.87 13.73 14.11
CA ASP A 36 -2.99 15.20 14.03
C ASP A 36 -2.60 15.74 12.64
N ALA A 37 -2.24 14.85 11.71
CA ALA A 37 -1.67 15.23 10.41
C ALA A 37 -2.72 15.55 9.33
N LEU A 38 -4.01 15.33 9.60
CA LEU A 38 -5.07 15.59 8.62
C LEU A 38 -5.09 17.07 8.19
N GLY A 39 -4.93 17.31 6.89
CA GLY A 39 -4.89 18.66 6.31
C GLY A 39 -3.52 19.35 6.35
N ARG A 40 -2.48 18.69 6.87
CA ARG A 40 -1.09 19.17 6.80
C ARG A 40 -0.45 18.84 5.44
N VAL A 41 0.66 19.49 5.13
CA VAL A 41 1.48 19.23 3.94
C VAL A 41 2.74 18.48 4.37
N LEU A 42 3.07 17.39 3.68
CA LEU A 42 4.31 16.65 3.92
C LEU A 42 5.51 17.53 3.61
N ALA A 43 6.47 17.57 4.54
CA ALA A 43 7.71 18.32 4.36
C ALA A 43 8.75 17.57 3.51
N ALA A 44 8.62 16.25 3.38
CA ALA A 44 9.51 15.37 2.63
C ALA A 44 8.75 14.12 2.16
N ASP A 45 9.34 13.39 1.22
CA ASP A 45 8.80 12.12 0.71
C ASP A 45 8.65 11.07 1.82
N VAL A 46 7.59 10.27 1.74
CA VAL A 46 7.37 9.12 2.63
C VAL A 46 7.78 7.86 1.89
N LEU A 47 8.92 7.29 2.28
CA LEU A 47 9.46 6.07 1.70
C LEU A 47 9.08 4.88 2.57
N SER A 48 8.60 3.78 1.97
CA SER A 48 8.33 2.56 2.72
C SER A 48 9.64 1.92 3.18
N ALA A 49 9.70 1.55 4.46
CA ALA A 49 10.83 0.82 5.04
C ALA A 49 10.69 -0.71 4.93
N LEU A 50 9.55 -1.19 4.42
CA LEU A 50 9.18 -2.61 4.40
C LEU A 50 8.23 -2.92 3.24
N ASP A 51 8.24 -4.17 2.80
CA ASP A 51 7.27 -4.68 1.83
C ASP A 51 5.92 -4.93 2.52
N VAL A 52 4.84 -4.58 1.83
CA VAL A 52 3.46 -4.83 2.29
C VAL A 52 2.69 -5.51 1.16
N PRO A 53 2.37 -6.81 1.27
CA PRO A 53 2.72 -7.72 2.37
C PRO A 53 4.22 -8.08 2.39
N PRO A 54 4.78 -8.47 3.56
CA PRO A 54 6.19 -8.84 3.67
C PRO A 54 6.52 -10.23 3.10
N GLU A 55 5.52 -11.09 2.94
CA GLU A 55 5.66 -12.49 2.51
C GLU A 55 4.51 -12.86 1.58
N ASP A 56 4.70 -13.90 0.77
CA ASP A 56 3.64 -14.49 -0.04
C ASP A 56 2.49 -14.99 0.85
N ASN A 57 1.29 -14.46 0.63
CA ASN A 57 0.10 -14.83 1.38
C ASN A 57 -1.08 -15.17 0.46
N THR A 58 -2.07 -15.88 1.00
CA THR A 58 -3.29 -16.19 0.25
C THR A 58 -4.31 -15.06 0.36
N SER A 59 -4.92 -14.71 -0.77
CA SER A 59 -6.04 -13.76 -0.84
C SER A 59 -7.38 -14.38 -0.48
N MET A 60 -7.45 -15.71 -0.40
CA MET A 60 -8.68 -16.47 -0.20
C MET A 60 -8.48 -17.60 0.81
N ASP A 61 -9.59 -18.10 1.35
CA ASP A 61 -9.63 -19.37 2.05
C ASP A 61 -9.61 -20.52 1.04
N GLY A 62 -8.71 -21.48 1.22
CA GLY A 62 -8.54 -22.54 0.24
C GLY A 62 -7.52 -23.59 0.66
N TYR A 63 -6.79 -24.10 -0.32
CA TYR A 63 -5.74 -25.09 -0.11
C TYR A 63 -4.46 -24.66 -0.81
N ALA A 64 -3.35 -24.58 -0.09
CA ALA A 64 -2.03 -24.49 -0.69
C ALA A 64 -1.64 -25.89 -1.19
N VAL A 65 -1.19 -25.95 -2.44
CA VAL A 65 -0.78 -27.17 -3.12
C VAL A 65 0.52 -26.89 -3.87
N ARG A 66 1.31 -27.94 -4.12
CA ARG A 66 2.42 -27.84 -5.07
C ARG A 66 1.86 -28.06 -6.47
N CYS A 67 2.20 -27.19 -7.42
CA CYS A 67 1.75 -27.36 -8.82
C CYS A 67 2.18 -28.74 -9.38
N ALA A 68 3.36 -29.22 -8.98
CA ALA A 68 3.87 -30.54 -9.36
C ALA A 68 2.96 -31.71 -8.94
N ASP A 69 2.16 -31.56 -7.89
CA ASP A 69 1.28 -32.62 -7.37
C ASP A 69 -0.11 -32.62 -8.03
N VAL A 70 -0.40 -31.63 -8.89
CA VAL A 70 -1.69 -31.45 -9.58
C VAL A 70 -1.48 -31.45 -11.10
N GLN A 71 -0.91 -32.53 -11.64
CA GLN A 71 -0.64 -32.66 -13.08
C GLN A 71 -1.90 -32.96 -13.93
N VAL A 72 -2.92 -33.55 -13.30
CA VAL A 72 -4.19 -33.90 -13.95
C VAL A 72 -5.36 -33.46 -13.07
N ALA A 73 -6.47 -33.12 -13.71
CA ALA A 73 -7.70 -32.81 -12.99
C ALA A 73 -8.16 -34.01 -12.15
N GLY A 74 -8.62 -33.74 -10.93
CA GLY A 74 -9.08 -34.78 -9.99
C GLY A 74 -7.99 -35.41 -9.12
N ALA A 75 -6.77 -34.85 -9.09
CA ALA A 75 -5.75 -35.27 -8.14
C ALA A 75 -6.27 -35.18 -6.69
N LEU A 76 -6.08 -36.26 -5.92
CA LEU A 76 -6.49 -36.34 -4.51
C LEU A 76 -5.26 -36.20 -3.63
N LEU A 77 -5.22 -35.14 -2.82
CA LEU A 77 -4.11 -34.84 -1.92
C LEU A 77 -4.61 -34.86 -0.46
N PRO A 78 -4.00 -35.63 0.45
CA PRO A 78 -4.32 -35.55 1.87
C PRO A 78 -3.96 -34.17 2.43
N VAL A 79 -4.83 -33.65 3.30
CA VAL A 79 -4.58 -32.38 4.00
C VAL A 79 -3.68 -32.65 5.20
N ALA A 80 -2.43 -32.20 5.14
CA ALA A 80 -1.42 -32.47 6.17
C ALA A 80 -1.42 -31.43 7.30
N GLN A 81 -1.90 -30.22 7.04
CA GLN A 81 -1.88 -29.13 8.02
C GLN A 81 -2.96 -28.07 7.75
N ARG A 82 -3.16 -27.21 8.76
CA ARG A 82 -4.09 -26.08 8.75
C ARG A 82 -3.36 -24.80 9.14
N ILE A 83 -3.35 -23.80 8.26
CA ILE A 83 -2.58 -22.56 8.37
C ILE A 83 -3.52 -21.35 8.48
N PRO A 84 -3.82 -20.85 9.69
CA PRO A 84 -4.56 -19.60 9.87
C PRO A 84 -3.67 -18.37 9.63
N ALA A 85 -4.28 -17.18 9.46
CA ALA A 85 -3.55 -15.92 9.38
C ALA A 85 -2.70 -15.68 10.64
N GLY A 86 -1.49 -15.16 10.44
CA GLY A 86 -0.55 -14.83 11.52
C GLY A 86 0.17 -16.01 12.17
N VAL A 87 -0.08 -17.25 11.75
CA VAL A 87 0.64 -18.44 12.22
C VAL A 87 1.34 -19.10 11.03
N PRO A 88 2.68 -19.18 11.02
CA PRO A 88 3.39 -19.82 9.92
C PRO A 88 3.11 -21.33 9.89
N GLY A 89 2.93 -21.85 8.68
CA GLY A 89 2.86 -23.30 8.44
C GLY A 89 4.23 -23.97 8.48
N GLN A 90 4.22 -25.29 8.34
CA GLN A 90 5.43 -26.07 8.07
C GLN A 90 5.60 -26.26 6.57
N THR A 91 6.81 -26.63 6.13
CA THR A 91 7.10 -26.98 4.73
C THR A 91 6.08 -27.98 4.18
N LEU A 92 5.51 -27.66 3.02
CA LEU A 92 4.48 -28.47 2.38
C LEU A 92 5.11 -29.74 1.80
N GLN A 93 4.75 -30.89 2.38
CA GLN A 93 5.27 -32.18 1.93
C GLN A 93 4.74 -32.54 0.54
N ALA A 94 5.58 -33.22 -0.25
CA ALA A 94 5.19 -33.72 -1.57
C ALA A 94 3.94 -34.61 -1.52
N GLY A 95 3.03 -34.43 -2.46
CA GLY A 95 1.78 -35.17 -2.52
C GLY A 95 0.79 -34.80 -1.42
N THR A 96 0.92 -33.63 -0.78
CA THR A 96 -0.01 -33.17 0.27
C THR A 96 -0.56 -31.77 -0.03
N ALA A 97 -1.64 -31.42 0.66
CA ALA A 97 -2.20 -30.07 0.65
C ALA A 97 -2.19 -29.48 2.08
N ALA A 98 -2.18 -28.16 2.17
CA ALA A 98 -2.42 -27.44 3.43
C ALA A 98 -3.73 -26.65 3.32
N ARG A 99 -4.64 -26.81 4.28
CA ARG A 99 -5.81 -25.91 4.39
C ARG A 99 -5.31 -24.55 4.85
N ILE A 100 -5.47 -23.52 4.06
CA ILE A 100 -4.96 -22.17 4.33
C ILE A 100 -6.09 -21.14 4.30
N PHE A 101 -6.00 -20.10 5.14
CA PHE A 101 -7.02 -19.05 5.26
C PHE A 101 -6.45 -17.71 4.83
N THR A 102 -7.32 -16.80 4.42
CA THR A 102 -7.02 -15.44 3.95
C THR A 102 -5.99 -14.75 4.85
N GLY A 103 -4.90 -14.25 4.26
CA GLY A 103 -3.77 -13.65 4.96
C GLY A 103 -2.77 -14.64 5.57
N GLY A 104 -3.00 -15.95 5.45
CA GLY A 104 -2.04 -16.99 5.81
C GLY A 104 -0.84 -16.99 4.87
N GLN A 105 0.35 -17.15 5.43
CA GLN A 105 1.60 -17.27 4.68
C GLN A 105 1.61 -18.57 3.88
N VAL A 106 1.97 -18.50 2.60
CA VAL A 106 2.11 -19.69 1.75
C VAL A 106 3.26 -20.53 2.30
N PRO A 107 3.04 -21.82 2.62
CA PRO A 107 4.09 -22.67 3.14
C PRO A 107 5.17 -22.93 2.08
N PRO A 108 6.46 -22.96 2.48
CA PRO A 108 7.55 -23.27 1.57
C PRO A 108 7.53 -24.72 1.08
#